data_AF-A0A843TR82-F1
#
_entry.id   AF-A0A843TR82-F1
#
_cell.length_a   1.000
_cell.length_b   1.000
_cell.length_c   1.000
_cell.angle_alpha   90.00
_cell.angle_beta   90.00
_cell.angle_gamma   90.00
#
_symmetry.space_group_name_H-M   'P 1'
#
loop_
_entity.id
_entity.type
_entity.pdbx_description
1 polymer ?
#
loop_
_entity_poly.entity_id
_entity_poly.type
_entity_poly.pdbx_seq_one_letter_code
_entity_poly.pdbx_strand_id
1 'polypeptide(L)' 'MWKGHGPSSIRRDYWDTMCDQWVTEHFRHRSRIAVENRTKMPEATLHTSGSISFGR' A
#
# COMPACT_ATOMS: atom_id res chain seq x y z
N MET A 1 8.21 -7.40 -11.36
CA MET A 1 8.69 -6.06 -10.96
C MET A 1 7.62 -5.08 -11.38
N TRP A 2 7.11 -4.24 -10.47
CA TRP A 2 5.96 -3.34 -10.76
C TRP A 2 6.32 -2.19 -11.71
N LYS A 3 7.63 -1.99 -11.96
CA LYS A 3 8.16 -1.00 -12.91
C LYS A 3 7.55 -1.17 -14.30
N GLY A 4 7.28 -0.05 -14.97
CA GLY A 4 6.63 -0.04 -16.29
C GLY A 4 5.13 -0.39 -16.29
N HIS A 5 4.56 -0.81 -15.15
CA HIS A 5 3.13 -1.10 -14.99
C HIS A 5 2.41 -0.07 -14.12
N GLY A 6 2.93 1.16 -14.06
CA GLY A 6 2.36 2.25 -13.26
C GLY A 6 1.09 2.84 -13.88
N PRO A 7 0.25 3.52 -13.08
CA PRO A 7 -0.90 4.28 -13.58
C PRO A 7 -0.47 5.31 -14.64
N SER A 8 -1.29 5.50 -15.67
CA SER A 8 -1.01 6.47 -16.75
C SER A 8 -0.97 7.93 -16.26
N SER A 9 -1.59 8.21 -15.11
CA SER A 9 -1.59 9.52 -14.46
C SER A 9 -0.27 9.85 -13.73
N ILE A 10 0.57 8.85 -13.46
CA ILE A 10 1.85 9.03 -12.77
C ILE A 10 2.96 8.91 -13.80
N ARG A 11 3.91 9.86 -13.81
CA ARG A 11 5.05 9.74 -14.71
C ARG A 11 5.86 8.49 -14.36
N ARG A 12 6.33 7.80 -15.40
CA ARG A 12 7.03 6.52 -15.29
C ARG A 12 8.26 6.57 -14.36
N ASP A 13 9.03 7.65 -14.42
CA ASP A 13 10.21 7.86 -13.58
C ASP A 13 9.88 7.94 -12.09
N TYR A 14 8.80 8.65 -11.74
CA TYR A 14 8.31 8.68 -10.37
C TYR A 14 7.78 7.31 -9.93
N TRP A 15 7.03 6.63 -10.79
CA TRP A 15 6.52 5.29 -10.49
C TRP A 15 7.64 4.29 -10.22
N ASP A 16 8.67 4.28 -11.06
CA ASP A 16 9.80 3.36 -10.93
C ASP A 16 10.61 3.66 -9.65
N THR A 17 10.76 4.94 -9.29
CA THR A 17 11.40 5.37 -8.03
C THR A 17 10.60 4.89 -6.81
N MET A 18 9.27 4.99 -6.84
CA MET A 18 8.43 4.45 -5.76
C MET A 18 8.55 2.93 -5.66
N CYS A 19 8.59 2.22 -6.79
CA CYS A 19 8.81 0.78 -6.80
C CYS A 19 10.13 0.40 -6.14
N ASP A 20 11.19 1.17 -6.38
CA ASP A 20 12.50 0.97 -5.74
C ASP A 20 12.44 1.21 -4.23
N GLN A 21 11.70 2.21 -3.78
CA GLN A 21 11.49 2.45 -2.34
C GLN A 21 10.74 1.30 -1.67
N TRP A 22 9.71 0.75 -2.31
CA TRP A 22 8.91 -0.33 -1.74
C TRP A 22 9.67 -1.65 -1.54
N VAL A 23 10.72 -1.89 -2.32
CA VAL A 23 11.54 -3.11 -2.18
C VAL A 23 12.60 -2.99 -1.08
N THR A 24 12.84 -1.80 -0.54
CA THR A 24 13.77 -1.61 0.58
C THR A 24 13.29 -2.35 1.83
N GLU A 25 14.24 -2.90 2.60
CA GLU A 25 13.93 -3.60 3.85
C GLU A 25 13.20 -2.69 4.85
N HIS A 26 13.63 -1.43 4.94
CA HIS A 26 12.99 -0.42 5.79
C HIS A 26 11.50 -0.25 5.46
N PHE A 27 11.15 -0.13 4.17
CA PHE A 27 9.75 0.01 3.77
C PHE A 27 8.95 -1.27 4.05
N ARG A 28 9.50 -2.45 3.76
CA ARG A 28 8.87 -3.74 4.07
C ARG A 28 8.61 -3.92 5.56
N HIS A 29 9.57 -3.55 6.40
CA HIS A 29 9.43 -3.60 7.85
C HIS A 29 8.29 -2.69 8.35
N ARG A 30 8.25 -1.44 7.89
CA ARG A 30 7.17 -0.50 8.21
C ARG A 30 5.81 -0.98 7.72
N SER A 31 5.75 -1.53 6.49
CA SER A 31 4.53 -2.08 5.91
C SER A 31 4.00 -3.25 6.75
N ARG A 32 4.88 -4.17 7.17
CA ARG A 32 4.52 -5.28 8.07
C ARG A 32 3.94 -4.77 9.40
N ILE A 33 4.61 -3.82 10.05
CA ILE A 33 4.12 -3.24 11.32
C ILE A 33 2.76 -2.57 11.12
N ALA A 34 2.56 -1.84 10.03
CA ALA A 34 1.28 -1.19 9.74
C ALA A 34 0.15 -2.21 9.56
N VAL A 35 0.41 -3.33 8.88
CA VAL A 35 -0.54 -4.44 8.74
C VAL A 35 -0.83 -5.08 10.11
N GLU A 36 0.20 -5.43 10.87
CA GLU A 36 0.04 -6.03 12.21
C GLU A 36 -0.77 -5.13 13.14
N ASN A 37 -0.51 -3.82 13.13
CA ASN A 37 -1.24 -2.84 13.94
C ASN A 37 -2.72 -2.76 13.52
N ARG A 38 -3.02 -2.84 12.22
CA ARG A 38 -4.41 -2.89 11.73
C ARG A 38 -5.10 -4.18 12.15
N THR A 39 -4.44 -5.33 12.03
CA THR A 39 -5.04 -6.62 12.41
C THR A 39 -5.29 -6.78 13.91
N LYS A 40 -4.57 -6.02 14.75
CA LYS A 40 -4.73 -6.03 16.22
C LYS A 40 -5.87 -5.11 16.71
N MET A 41 -6.38 -4.21 15.86
CA MET A 41 -7.51 -3.36 16.20
C MET A 41 -8.82 -4.16 16.08
N PRO A 42 -9.75 -4.05 17.04
CA PRO A 42 -11.08 -4.63 16.90
C PRO A 42 -11.73 -4.13 15.60
N GLU A 43 -12.45 -5.00 14.88
CA GLU A 43 -13.07 -4.64 13.60
C GLU A 43 -13.98 -3.40 13.73
N ALA A 44 -14.63 -3.25 14.88
CA ALA A 44 -15.48 -2.10 15.22
C ALA A 44 -14.73 -0.75 15.32
N THR A 45 -13.39 -0.76 15.41
CA THR A 45 -12.52 0.43 15.48
C THR A 45 -11.70 0.62 14.22
N LEU A 46 -11.79 -0.29 13.26
CA LEU A 46 -11.16 -0.13 11.95
C LEU A 46 -11.91 0.97 11.20
N HIS A 47 -11.37 2.20 11.25
CA HIS A 47 -11.83 3.25 10.35
C HIS A 47 -11.41 2.85 8.93
N THR A 48 -12.23 2.06 8.25
CA THR A 48 -12.17 1.89 6.81
C THR A 48 -12.53 3.23 6.22
N SER A 49 -11.55 4.10 6.03
CA SER A 49 -11.73 5.37 5.33
C SER A 49 -12.30 5.05 3.95
N GLY A 50 -13.63 5.11 3.82
CA GLY A 50 -14.43 5.04 2.61
C GLY A 50 -13.99 4.04 1.52
N SER A 51 -13.47 2.86 1.87
CA SER A 51 -13.22 1.82 0.86
C SER A 51 -14.55 1.18 0.50
N ILE A 52 -15.18 1.65 -0.56
CA ILE A 52 -16.41 1.07 -1.11
C ILE A 52 -16.10 -0.38 -1.48
N SER A 53 -16.70 -1.30 -0.73
CA SER A 53 -16.69 -2.72 -1.08
C SER A 53 -17.77 -2.94 -2.13
N PHE A 54 -17.39 -3.27 -3.36
CA PHE A 54 -18.32 -3.79 -4.36
C PHE A 54 -18.64 -5.25 -4.00
N GLY A 55 -19.54 -5.41 -3.05
CA GLY A 55 -20.24 -6.68 -2.85
C GLY A 55 -21.12 -6.97 -4.05
N ARG A 56 -21.13 -8.22 -4.48
CA ARG A 56 -21.87 -8.73 -5.63
C ARG A 56 -23.38 -8.67 -5.42
#